data_AF-A0A507EHJ0-F1
#
_entry.id   AF-A0A507EHJ0-F1
#
_cell.length_a   1.000
_cell.length_b   1.000
_cell.length_c   1.000
_cell.angle_alpha   90.00
_cell.angle_beta   90.00
_cell.angle_gamma   90.00
#
_symmetry.space_group_name_H-M   'P 1'
#
loop_
_entity.id
_entity.type
_entity.pdbx_description
1 polymer ?
#
loop_
_entity_poly.entity_id
_entity_poly.type
_entity_poly.pdbx_seq_one_letter_code
_entity_poly.pdbx_strand_id
1 'polypeptide(L)' 'METSVLTAQQRETLREDEIRTRIDNERYLRDHPEIKDILNHVMSQVLQHKPENLRDFVADVFSDANLAKNVARTKRHS' A
#
# COMPACT_ATOMS: atom_id res chain seq x y z
N MET A 1 26.25 -8.50 23.10
CA MET A 1 24.92 -8.11 22.61
C MET A 1 24.87 -6.59 22.62
N GLU A 2 25.16 -5.95 21.50
CA GLU A 2 25.06 -4.50 21.39
C GLU A 2 23.63 -4.13 20.97
N THR A 3 22.75 -3.96 21.95
CA THR A 3 21.54 -3.17 21.72
C THR A 3 22.01 -1.72 21.56
N SER A 4 22.17 -1.27 20.32
CA SER A 4 22.47 0.12 19.99
C SER A 4 21.36 1.01 20.53
N VAL A 5 21.55 1.54 21.74
CA VAL A 5 20.59 2.44 22.39
C VAL A 5 20.78 3.80 21.75
N LEU A 6 19.89 4.14 20.81
CA LEU A 6 19.85 5.44 20.17
C LEU A 6 19.77 6.54 21.22
N THR A 7 20.54 7.62 21.03
CA THR A 7 20.45 8.80 21.89
C THR A 7 19.07 9.45 21.79
N ALA A 8 18.71 10.26 22.78
CA ALA A 8 17.42 10.98 22.76
C ALA A 8 17.26 11.84 21.50
N GLN A 9 18.34 12.48 21.04
CA GLN A 9 18.36 13.27 19.82
C GLN A 9 18.15 12.41 18.56
N GLN A 10 18.83 11.26 18.46
CA GLN A 10 18.64 10.34 17.32
C GLN A 10 17.20 9.81 17.26
N ARG A 11 16.59 9.52 18.41
CA ARG A 11 15.18 9.11 18.49
C ARG A 11 14.22 10.22 18.12
N GLU A 12 14.55 11.48 18.41
CA GLU A 12 13.74 12.62 17.99
C GLU A 12 13.79 12.80 16.48
N THR A 13 14.99 12.80 15.89
CA THR A 13 15.16 12.90 14.43
C THR A 13 14.42 11.78 13.71
N LEU A 14 14.52 10.53 14.18
CA LEU A 14 13.77 9.42 13.57
C LEU A 14 12.25 9.61 13.64
N ARG A 15 11.74 10.20 14.72
CA ARG A 15 10.30 10.51 14.85
C ARG A 15 9.88 11.58 13.85
N GLU A 16 10.67 12.64 13.70
CA GLU A 16 10.42 13.70 12.73
C GLU A 16 10.43 13.15 11.29
N ASP A 17 11.42 12.32 10.96
CA ASP A 17 11.53 11.66 9.66
C ASP A 17 10.36 10.70 9.39
N GLU A 18 9.92 9.94 10.40
CA GLU A 18 8.75 9.06 10.30
C GLU A 18 7.47 9.87 10.04
N ILE A 19 7.27 10.99 10.74
CA ILE A 19 6.13 11.87 10.53
C ILE A 19 6.14 12.43 9.11
N ARG A 20 7.30 12.94 8.65
CA ARG A 20 7.44 13.49 7.29
C ARG A 20 7.17 12.43 6.24
N THR A 21 7.71 11.23 6.41
CA THR A 21 7.50 10.09 5.52
C THR A 21 6.01 9.72 5.45
N ARG A 22 5.29 9.73 6.58
CA ARG A 22 3.84 9.48 6.59
C ARG A 22 3.06 10.54 5.81
N ILE A 23 3.41 11.81 5.97
CA ILE A 23 2.77 12.92 5.25
C ILE A 23 3.02 12.78 3.74
N ASP A 24 4.26 12.54 3.34
CA ASP A 24 4.62 12.41 1.93
C ASP A 24 3.95 11.19 1.29
N ASN A 25 3.87 10.06 2.01
CA ASN A 25 3.13 8.89 1.57
C ASN A 25 1.63 9.17 1.40
N GLU A 26 1.00 9.89 2.35
CA GLU A 26 -0.42 10.21 2.28
C GLU A 26 -0.74 11.13 1.09
N ARG A 27 0.11 12.15 0.86
CA ARG A 27 0.03 12.99 -0.34
C ARG A 27 0.19 12.17 -1.62
N TYR A 28 1.17 11.27 -1.66
CA TYR A 28 1.36 10.38 -2.80
C TYR A 28 0.11 9.54 -3.07
N LEU A 29 -0.43 8.87 -2.04
CA LEU A 29 -1.63 8.05 -2.14
C LEU A 29 -2.86 8.82 -2.62
N ARG A 30 -2.96 10.11 -2.27
CA ARG A 30 -4.07 10.99 -2.65
C ARG A 30 -3.94 11.55 -4.07
N ASP A 31 -2.75 12.00 -4.43
CA ASP A 31 -2.52 12.78 -5.66
C ASP A 31 -2.29 11.88 -6.88
N HIS A 32 -1.90 10.62 -6.67
CA HIS A 32 -1.45 9.74 -7.74
C HIS A 32 -2.55 8.78 -8.21
N PRO A 33 -2.95 8.83 -9.50
CA PRO A 33 -4.06 8.04 -10.03
C PRO A 33 -3.80 6.53 -9.96
N GLU A 34 -2.56 6.07 -10.09
CA GLU A 34 -2.22 4.65 -10.09
C GLU A 34 -2.68 3.91 -8.83
N ILE A 35 -2.67 4.58 -7.67
CA ILE A 35 -3.10 4.00 -6.41
C ILE A 35 -4.61 3.75 -6.43
N LYS A 36 -5.38 4.73 -6.90
CA LYS A 36 -6.83 4.59 -7.08
C LYS A 36 -7.17 3.41 -7.99
N ASP A 37 -6.39 3.22 -9.04
CA ASP A 37 -6.63 2.16 -10.01
C ASP A 37 -6.33 0.77 -9.45
N ILE A 38 -5.26 0.65 -8.68
CA ILE A 38 -4.95 -0.58 -7.95
C ILE A 38 -6.05 -0.89 -6.95
N LEU A 39 -6.50 0.11 -6.18
CA LEU A 39 -7.60 -0.07 -5.21
C LEU A 39 -8.92 -0.48 -5.89
N ASN A 40 -9.25 0.12 -7.03
CA ASN A 40 -10.43 -0.27 -7.82
C ASN A 40 -10.34 -1.72 -8.30
N HIS A 41 -9.16 -2.14 -8.77
CA HIS A 41 -8.94 -3.54 -9.18
C HIS A 41 -9.12 -4.50 -8.00
N VAL A 42 -8.49 -4.21 -6.86
CA VAL A 42 -8.62 -5.03 -5.64
C VAL A 42 -10.08 -5.11 -5.18
N MET A 43 -10.80 -3.98 -5.14
CA MET A 43 -12.22 -3.95 -4.79
C MET A 43 -13.06 -4.78 -5.77
N SER A 44 -12.80 -4.69 -7.08
CA SER A 44 -13.47 -5.52 -8.08
C SER A 44 -13.23 -7.01 -7.83
N GLN A 45 -11.99 -7.41 -7.52
CA GLN A 45 -11.65 -8.80 -7.19
C GLN A 45 -12.38 -9.28 -5.93
N VAL A 46 -12.41 -8.47 -4.87
CA VAL A 46 -13.09 -8.79 -3.61
C VAL A 46 -14.60 -8.95 -3.82
N LEU A 47 -15.23 -8.01 -4.53
CA LEU A 47 -16.68 -8.05 -4.79
C LEU A 47 -17.08 -9.24 -5.67
N GLN A 48 -16.22 -9.63 -6.62
CA GLN A 48 -16.45 -10.75 -7.51
C GLN A 48 -16.29 -12.10 -6.80
N HIS A 49 -15.25 -12.27 -5.98
CA HIS A 49 -14.90 -13.56 -5.39
C HIS A 49 -15.48 -13.76 -3.99
N LYS A 50 -15.87 -12.69 -3.30
CA LYS A 50 -16.44 -12.70 -1.94
C LYS A 50 -15.69 -13.65 -0.99
N PRO A 51 -14.37 -13.43 -0.80
CA PRO A 51 -13.55 -14.34 -0.03
C PRO A 51 -13.99 -14.37 1.45
N GLU A 52 -13.87 -15.54 2.07
CA GLU A 52 -14.11 -15.71 3.50
C GLU A 52 -13.04 -14.99 4.34
N ASN A 53 -11.78 -15.02 3.90
CA ASN A 53 -10.69 -14.26 4.49
C ASN A 53 -10.25 -13.14 3.55
N LEU A 54 -10.71 -11.93 3.84
CA LEU A 54 -10.39 -10.74 3.04
C LEU A 54 -8.90 -10.39 3.06
N ARG A 55 -8.23 -10.55 4.20
CA ARG A 55 -6.85 -10.12 4.38
C ARG A 55 -5.90 -10.94 3.51
N ASP A 56 -6.03 -12.26 3.58
CA ASP A 56 -5.15 -13.17 2.85
C ASP A 56 -5.42 -13.05 1.34
N PHE A 57 -6.69 -12.95 0.92
CA PHE A 57 -7.06 -12.70 -0.47
C PHE A 57 -6.43 -11.42 -1.02
N VAL A 58 -6.52 -10.32 -0.28
CA VAL A 58 -5.95 -9.04 -0.71
C VAL A 58 -4.43 -9.12 -0.75
N ALA A 59 -3.79 -9.82 0.19
CA ALA A 59 -2.35 -10.05 0.18
C ALA A 59 -1.90 -10.84 -1.07
N ASP A 60 -2.65 -11.87 -1.46
CA ASP A 60 -2.39 -12.64 -2.67
C ASP A 60 -2.54 -11.77 -3.93
N VAL A 61 -3.59 -10.94 -4.01
CA VAL A 61 -3.80 -10.02 -5.13
C VAL A 61 -2.65 -9.01 -5.24
N PHE A 62 -2.20 -8.42 -4.13
CA PHE A 62 -1.07 -7.49 -4.15
C PHE A 62 0.28 -8.16 -4.46
N SER A 63 0.41 -9.46 -4.18
CA SER A 63 1.63 -10.23 -4.43
C SER A 63 1.72 -10.81 -5.85
N ASP A 64 0.67 -10.64 -6.67
CA ASP A 64 0.68 -11.11 -8.06
C ASP A 64 1.70 -10.32 -8.90
N ALA A 65 2.69 -11.02 -9.46
CA ALA A 65 3.68 -10.45 -10.38
C ALA A 65 3.06 -9.79 -11.64
N ASN A 66 1.81 -10.14 -11.96
CA ASN A 66 1.05 -9.57 -13.07
C ASN A 66 0.06 -8.47 -12.63
N LEU A 67 0.09 -8.02 -11.37
CA LEU A 67 -0.82 -7.00 -10.84
C LEU A 67 -0.92 -5.77 -11.77
N ALA A 68 0.22 -5.23 -12.21
CA ALA A 68 0.23 -4.07 -13.10
C ALA A 68 -0.53 -4.31 -14.42
N LYS A 69 -0.40 -5.50 -15.01
CA LYS A 69 -1.14 -5.89 -16.22
C LYS A 69 -2.63 -6.04 -15.92
N ASN A 70 -2.98 -6.65 -14.79
CA ASN A 70 -4.36 -6.90 -14.40
C ASN A 70 -5.11 -5.59 -14.07
N VAL A 71 -4.49 -4.68 -13.34
CA VAL A 71 -5.00 -3.33 -13.08
C VAL A 71 -5.24 -2.57 -14.40
N ALA A 72 -4.28 -2.62 -15.32
CA ALA A 72 -4.43 -1.99 -16.64
C ALA A 72 -5.58 -2.59 -17.47
N ARG A 73 -5.90 -3.87 -17.29
CA ARG A 73 -7.06 -4.51 -17.93
C ARG A 73 -8.37 -4.04 -17.30
N THR A 74 -8.45 -3.96 -15.98
CA THR A 74 -9.66 -3.48 -15.27
C THR A 74 -10.00 -2.04 -15.63
N LYS A 75 -9.00 -1.17 -15.80
CA LYS A 75 -9.20 0.20 -16.32
C LYS A 75 -9.94 0.29 -17.64
N ARG A 76 -9.76 -0.69 -18.54
CA ARG A 76 -10.34 -0.66 -19.89
C ARG A 76 -11.83 -1.01 -19.92
N HIS A 77 -12.38 -1.49 -18.80
CA HIS A 77 -13.74 -2.00 -18.70
C HIS A 77 -14.57 -1.30 -17.62
N SER A 78 -14.04 -0.25 -17.00
CA SER A 78 -14.70 0.55 -15.95
C SER A 78 -15.17 1.90 -16.44
#